data_AF-A0A967GQU8-F1
#
_entry.id   AF-A0A967GQU8-F1
#
_cell.length_a   1.000
_cell.length_b   1.000
_cell.length_c   1.000
_cell.angle_alpha   90.00
_cell.angle_beta   90.00
_cell.angle_gamma   90.00
#
_symmetry.space_group_name_H-M   'P 1'
#
loop_
_entity.id
_entity.type
_entity.pdbx_description
1 polymer ?
#
loop_
_entity_poly.entity_id
_entity_poly.type
_entity_poly.pdbx_seq_one_letter_code
_entity_poly.pdbx_strand_id
1 'polypeptide(L)'
;MSQARTRKVAATVIVQVALLLGLGLPGHAEDPAYAISLGKPTDEVELTRKGESLELKIKSPAGIGRAKLSLRRKGLKWPESIVLLIRLEDGKPLRELEGFSLQGRSFRVSGSRRTSGKMDAFDLKPEEKKPAVDAGPRKVDVRVAKTREAMRVVIPGALLAGESEVRIQWIDFYR
;
A
#
# COMPACT_ATOMS: atom_id res chain seq x y z
N MET A 1 -76.50 -23.41 32.39
CA MET A 1 -75.97 -22.81 33.64
C MET A 1 -74.81 -23.68 34.13
N SER A 2 -73.79 -23.07 34.76
CA SER A 2 -72.51 -23.67 35.23
C SER A 2 -71.37 -23.57 34.20
N GLN A 3 -70.57 -22.50 34.16
CA GLN A 3 -69.44 -22.06 35.00
C GLN A 3 -68.14 -22.91 34.94
N ALA A 4 -67.03 -22.17 34.76
CA ALA A 4 -65.67 -22.42 35.28
C ALA A 4 -64.74 -23.25 34.35
N ARG A 5 -63.43 -22.97 34.16
CA ARG A 5 -62.45 -22.10 34.83
C ARG A 5 -61.39 -21.66 33.81
N THR A 6 -61.04 -20.37 33.77
CA THR A 6 -59.87 -19.86 33.04
C THR A 6 -58.67 -19.83 33.98
N ARG A 7 -57.67 -20.70 33.79
CA ARG A 7 -56.39 -20.63 34.50
C ARG A 7 -55.47 -19.65 33.75
N LYS A 8 -55.14 -18.52 34.38
CA LYS A 8 -54.08 -17.63 33.90
C LYS A 8 -52.73 -18.21 34.28
N VAL A 9 -51.89 -18.54 33.30
CA VAL A 9 -50.48 -18.89 33.50
C VAL A 9 -49.66 -17.64 33.24
N ALA A 10 -48.99 -17.13 34.27
CA ALA A 10 -48.09 -15.99 34.16
C ALA A 10 -46.76 -16.46 33.54
N ALA A 11 -46.51 -16.09 32.28
CA ALA A 11 -45.23 -16.30 31.63
C ALA A 11 -44.28 -15.17 32.04
N THR A 12 -43.29 -15.49 32.87
CA THR A 12 -42.20 -14.57 33.23
C THR A 12 -41.21 -14.53 32.07
N VAL A 13 -41.14 -13.40 31.35
CA VAL A 13 -40.16 -13.18 30.29
C VAL A 13 -38.86 -12.71 30.93
N ILE A 14 -37.85 -13.58 30.96
CA ILE A 14 -36.49 -13.23 31.35
C ILE A 14 -35.82 -12.60 30.13
N VAL A 15 -35.65 -11.27 30.15
CA VAL A 15 -34.87 -10.54 29.14
C VAL A 15 -33.40 -10.75 29.46
N GLN A 16 -32.73 -11.66 28.76
CA GLN A 16 -31.28 -11.75 28.74
C GLN A 16 -30.72 -10.57 27.94
N VAL A 17 -30.13 -9.61 28.65
CA VAL A 17 -29.29 -8.56 28.04
C VAL A 17 -27.96 -9.21 27.69
N ALA A 18 -27.80 -9.61 26.43
CA ALA A 18 -26.51 -10.04 25.88
C ALA A 18 -25.59 -8.81 25.77
N LEU A 19 -24.65 -8.71 26.69
CA LEU A 19 -23.56 -7.73 26.67
C LEU A 19 -22.61 -8.11 25.53
N LEU A 20 -22.78 -7.48 24.36
CA LEU A 20 -21.84 -7.55 23.25
C LEU A 20 -20.54 -6.85 23.64
N LEU A 21 -19.59 -7.61 24.19
CA LEU A 21 -18.18 -7.23 24.25
C LEU A 21 -17.67 -7.09 22.82
N GLY A 22 -17.70 -5.86 22.32
CA GLY A 22 -17.02 -5.47 21.09
C GLY A 22 -15.53 -5.69 21.27
N LEU A 23 -15.05 -6.87 20.87
CA LEU A 23 -13.65 -7.11 20.55
C LEU A 23 -13.29 -6.12 19.45
N GLY A 24 -12.60 -5.05 19.83
CA GLY A 24 -11.98 -4.12 18.90
C GLY A 24 -10.98 -4.89 18.05
N LEU A 25 -11.41 -5.33 16.88
CA LEU A 25 -10.49 -5.72 15.82
C LEU A 25 -9.58 -4.51 15.61
N PRO A 26 -8.25 -4.70 15.49
CA PRO A 26 -7.36 -3.61 15.12
C PRO A 26 -7.85 -3.08 13.78
N GLY A 27 -8.55 -1.94 13.83
CA GLY A 27 -9.02 -1.26 12.65
C GLY A 27 -7.79 -0.92 11.83
N HIS A 28 -7.62 -1.60 10.70
CA HIS A 28 -6.74 -1.11 9.65
C HIS A 28 -7.19 0.30 9.34
N ALA A 29 -6.42 1.28 9.82
CA ALA A 29 -6.72 2.68 9.59
C ALA A 29 -6.51 2.93 8.09
N GLU A 30 -7.54 2.71 7.29
CA GLU A 30 -7.56 3.15 5.90
C GLU A 30 -7.42 4.67 5.90
N ASP A 31 -6.34 5.18 5.30
CA ASP A 31 -6.20 6.62 5.08
C ASP A 31 -7.28 7.07 4.08
N PRO A 32 -8.18 8.00 4.44
CA PRO A 32 -9.29 8.41 3.59
C PRO A 32 -8.85 9.18 2.34
N ALA A 33 -7.59 9.59 2.24
CA ALA A 33 -7.05 10.28 1.08
C ALA A 33 -6.51 9.32 0.00
N TYR A 34 -6.12 8.10 0.37
CA TYR A 34 -5.39 7.19 -0.51
C TYR A 34 -6.11 5.84 -0.63
N ALA A 35 -6.05 5.24 -1.81
CA ALA A 35 -6.53 3.88 -2.06
C ALA A 35 -5.35 3.03 -2.54
N ILE A 36 -5.26 1.81 -2.04
CA ILE A 36 -4.26 0.84 -2.46
C ILE A 36 -4.93 -0.45 -2.91
N SER A 37 -4.37 -1.07 -3.94
CA SER A 37 -4.67 -2.46 -4.29
C SER A 37 -3.39 -3.23 -4.56
N LEU A 38 -3.35 -4.48 -4.11
CA LEU A 38 -2.23 -5.39 -4.31
C LEU A 38 -2.55 -6.34 -5.46
N GLY A 39 -1.52 -6.68 -6.23
CA GLY A 39 -1.66 -7.55 -7.40
C GLY A 39 -1.75 -9.04 -7.06
N LYS A 40 -1.47 -9.44 -5.82
CA LYS A 40 -1.60 -10.81 -5.34
C LYS A 40 -2.48 -10.83 -4.08
N PRO A 41 -3.37 -11.82 -3.94
CA PRO A 41 -4.24 -11.94 -2.76
C PRO A 41 -3.48 -12.36 -1.50
N THR A 42 -2.27 -12.92 -1.63
CA THR A 42 -1.42 -13.33 -0.51
C THR A 42 -0.52 -12.21 0.01
N ASP A 43 -0.42 -11.10 -0.72
CA ASP A 43 0.27 -9.92 -0.19
C ASP A 43 -0.70 -9.16 0.73
N GLU A 44 -0.19 -8.58 1.81
CA GLU A 44 -0.96 -7.74 2.74
C GLU A 44 -0.32 -6.35 2.82
N VAL A 45 -1.12 -5.31 3.08
CA VAL A 45 -0.61 -3.95 3.26
C VAL A 45 -1.34 -3.19 4.37
N GLU A 46 -0.56 -2.51 5.20
CA GLU A 46 -1.05 -1.53 6.18
C GLU A 46 -0.59 -0.12 5.73
N LEU A 47 -1.53 0.83 5.68
CA LEU A 47 -1.23 2.24 5.43
C LEU A 47 -1.19 3.00 6.76
N THR A 48 -0.19 3.86 6.92
CA THR A 48 -0.11 4.76 8.07
C THR A 48 0.44 6.11 7.64
N ARG A 49 -0.28 7.19 7.94
CA ARG A 49 0.25 8.54 7.77
C ARG A 49 1.09 8.95 8.98
N LYS A 50 2.31 9.41 8.73
CA LYS A 50 3.25 9.92 9.75
C LYS A 50 3.72 11.32 9.34
N GLY A 51 3.04 12.34 9.85
CA GLY A 51 3.27 13.73 9.44
C GLY A 51 3.11 13.91 7.92
N GLU A 52 4.18 14.35 7.28
CA GLU A 52 4.25 14.58 5.83
C GLU A 52 4.60 13.33 5.00
N SER A 53 4.68 12.15 5.63
CA SER A 53 4.98 10.89 4.94
C SER A 53 3.82 9.89 5.02
N LEU A 54 3.64 9.11 3.96
CA LEU A 54 2.74 7.96 3.93
C LEU A 54 3.58 6.67 3.96
N GLU A 55 3.39 5.86 4.99
CA GLU A 55 4.08 4.58 5.17
C GLU A 55 3.18 3.43 4.72
N LEU A 56 3.71 2.56 3.86
CA LEU A 56 3.07 1.34 3.38
C LEU A 56 3.89 0.15 3.90
N LYS A 57 3.38 -0.54 4.92
CA LYS A 57 3.99 -1.78 5.40
C LYS A 57 3.43 -2.94 4.61
N ILE A 58 4.24 -3.54 3.75
CA ILE A 58 3.84 -4.60 2.83
C ILE A 58 4.44 -5.92 3.31
N LYS A 59 3.58 -6.92 3.55
CA LYS A 59 3.98 -8.32 3.71
C LYS A 59 3.80 -9.00 2.36
N SER A 60 4.89 -9.47 1.77
CA SER A 60 4.89 -10.15 0.47
C SER A 60 5.56 -11.52 0.58
N PRO A 61 4.78 -12.59 0.89
CA PRO A 61 5.32 -13.93 1.13
C PRO A 61 6.23 -14.44 0.01
N ALA A 62 5.87 -14.15 -1.25
CA ALA A 62 6.61 -14.62 -2.42
C ALA A 62 7.82 -13.76 -2.79
N GLY A 63 8.05 -12.62 -2.12
CA GLY A 63 9.09 -11.66 -2.50
C GLY A 63 8.89 -10.97 -3.86
N ILE A 64 7.76 -11.22 -4.54
CA ILE A 64 7.39 -10.57 -5.80
C ILE A 64 5.98 -10.03 -5.64
N GLY A 65 5.80 -8.75 -5.92
CA GLY A 65 4.47 -8.17 -5.88
C GLY A 65 4.34 -6.92 -6.70
N ARG A 66 3.09 -6.47 -6.76
CA ARG A 66 2.66 -5.27 -7.47
C ARG A 66 1.67 -4.54 -6.58
N ALA A 67 1.76 -3.23 -6.56
CA ALA A 67 0.79 -2.38 -5.89
C ALA A 67 0.35 -1.26 -6.83
N LYS A 68 -0.92 -0.89 -6.74
CA LYS A 68 -1.48 0.32 -7.36
C LYS A 68 -1.92 1.23 -6.23
N LEU A 69 -1.41 2.46 -6.23
CA LEU A 69 -1.74 3.49 -5.26
C LEU A 69 -2.40 4.66 -6.00
N SER A 70 -3.54 5.13 -5.52
CA SER A 70 -4.27 6.24 -6.14
C SER A 70 -4.84 7.22 -5.12
N LEU A 71 -5.02 8.46 -5.54
CA LEU A 71 -5.73 9.49 -4.77
C LEU A 71 -7.24 9.20 -4.83
N ARG A 72 -7.92 9.19 -3.68
CA ARG A 72 -9.38 8.91 -3.63
C ARG A 72 -10.25 10.05 -4.15
N ARG A 73 -9.72 11.27 -4.21
CA ARG A 73 -10.46 12.48 -4.64
C ARG A 73 -9.58 13.37 -5.52
N LYS A 74 -10.23 14.07 -6.45
CA LYS A 74 -9.57 15.13 -7.24
C LYS A 74 -9.11 16.26 -6.32
N GLY A 75 -7.96 16.86 -6.64
CA GLY A 75 -7.39 17.98 -5.89
C GLY A 75 -6.56 17.58 -4.66
N LEU A 76 -6.57 16.31 -4.24
CA LEU A 76 -5.62 15.81 -3.25
C LEU A 76 -4.20 15.84 -3.82
N LYS A 77 -3.23 15.98 -2.91
CA LYS A 77 -1.81 15.94 -3.24
C LYS A 77 -1.18 14.69 -2.63
N TRP A 78 -0.14 14.21 -3.29
CA TRP A 78 0.76 13.24 -2.69
C TRP A 78 1.43 13.83 -1.45
N PRO A 79 1.75 13.00 -0.44
CA PRO A 79 2.56 13.42 0.71
C PRO A 79 3.97 13.82 0.26
N GLU A 80 4.76 14.47 1.11
CA GLU A 80 6.15 14.81 0.79
C GLU A 80 7.00 13.58 0.49
N SER A 81 6.69 12.44 1.13
CA SER A 81 7.31 11.16 0.78
C SER A 81 6.38 9.96 0.97
N ILE A 82 6.62 8.92 0.18
CA ILE A 82 6.02 7.60 0.36
C ILE A 82 7.12 6.64 0.78
N VAL A 83 6.91 5.91 1.88
CA VAL A 83 7.85 4.95 2.43
C VAL A 83 7.28 3.55 2.32
N LEU A 84 7.86 2.72 1.46
CA LEU A 84 7.52 1.30 1.39
C LEU A 84 8.40 0.54 2.37
N LEU A 85 7.80 -0.30 3.21
CA LEU A 85 8.46 -1.22 4.12
C LEU A 85 8.05 -2.65 3.74
N ILE A 86 8.85 -3.29 2.89
CA ILE A 86 8.53 -4.61 2.32
C ILE A 86 9.24 -5.71 3.12
N ARG A 87 8.46 -6.68 3.61
CA ARG A 87 8.95 -7.87 4.34
C ARG A 87 8.37 -9.15 3.75
N LEU A 88 9.07 -10.25 3.98
CA LEU A 88 8.61 -11.61 3.69
C LEU A 88 7.66 -12.10 4.79
N GLU A 89 7.09 -13.29 4.60
CA GLU A 89 6.14 -13.89 5.55
C GLU A 89 6.75 -14.14 6.93
N ASP A 90 8.02 -14.52 6.99
CA ASP A 90 8.77 -14.77 8.23
C ASP A 90 9.24 -13.47 8.93
N GLY A 91 8.76 -12.31 8.46
CA GLY A 91 9.09 -11.00 9.00
C GLY A 91 10.47 -10.48 8.58
N LYS A 92 11.25 -11.24 7.79
CA LYS A 92 12.55 -10.77 7.31
C LYS A 92 12.40 -9.74 6.18
N PRO A 93 13.34 -8.80 6.02
CA PRO A 93 13.41 -7.96 4.83
C PRO A 93 13.65 -8.79 3.56
N LEU A 94 13.28 -8.25 2.40
CA LEU A 94 13.73 -8.81 1.12
C LEU A 94 15.25 -9.00 1.12
N ARG A 95 15.73 -10.09 0.53
CA ARG A 95 17.16 -10.39 0.50
C ARG A 95 17.89 -9.36 -0.36
N GLU A 96 17.39 -9.13 -1.58
CA GLU A 96 17.87 -8.12 -2.50
C GLU A 96 16.73 -7.56 -3.36
N LEU A 97 16.60 -6.23 -3.44
CA LEU A 97 15.58 -5.62 -4.29
C LEU A 97 16.10 -5.51 -5.72
N GLU A 98 15.59 -6.37 -6.60
CA GLU A 98 15.78 -6.28 -8.04
C GLU A 98 14.48 -5.89 -8.74
N GLY A 99 14.58 -5.48 -10.01
CA GLY A 99 13.41 -5.19 -10.84
C GLY A 99 12.38 -4.26 -10.20
N PHE A 100 12.82 -3.31 -9.37
CA PHE A 100 11.91 -2.32 -8.81
C PHE A 100 11.47 -1.42 -9.95
N SER A 101 10.16 -1.18 -10.05
CA SER A 101 9.65 -0.15 -10.94
C SER A 101 8.54 0.65 -10.27
N LEU A 102 8.54 1.95 -10.56
CA LEU A 102 7.52 2.90 -10.19
C LEU A 102 7.07 3.60 -11.46
N GLN A 103 5.78 3.52 -11.78
CA GLN A 103 5.24 4.04 -13.02
C GLN A 103 4.03 4.93 -12.74
N GLY A 104 4.09 6.18 -13.18
CA GLY A 104 2.94 7.07 -13.34
C GLY A 104 2.47 7.09 -14.80
N ARG A 105 1.60 8.04 -15.13
CA ARG A 105 1.22 8.31 -16.53
C ARG A 105 2.37 8.92 -17.32
N SER A 106 3.11 9.84 -16.71
CA SER A 106 4.15 10.64 -17.40
C SER A 106 5.57 10.13 -17.20
N PHE A 107 5.78 9.15 -16.33
CA PHE A 107 7.12 8.70 -15.96
C PHE A 107 7.19 7.21 -15.66
N ARG A 108 8.40 6.66 -15.80
CA ARG A 108 8.79 5.35 -15.28
C ARG A 108 10.15 5.44 -14.62
N VAL A 109 10.22 5.06 -13.37
CA VAL A 109 11.48 4.82 -12.65
C VAL A 109 11.70 3.33 -12.56
N SER A 110 12.92 2.89 -12.83
CA SER A 110 13.31 1.49 -12.66
C SER A 110 14.71 1.39 -12.10
N GLY A 111 14.96 0.39 -11.27
CA GLY A 111 16.28 0.14 -10.73
C GLY A 111 16.37 -1.10 -9.87
N SER A 112 17.54 -1.31 -9.30
CA SER A 112 17.81 -2.35 -8.31
C SER A 112 18.61 -1.75 -7.16
N ARG A 113 18.64 -2.42 -6.01
CA ARG A 113 19.41 -1.93 -4.86
C ARG A 113 20.93 -1.94 -5.11
N ARG A 114 21.44 -2.83 -5.97
CA ARG A 114 22.85 -2.87 -6.40
C ARG A 114 23.32 -1.58 -7.08
N THR A 115 22.44 -0.69 -7.53
CA THR A 115 22.82 0.60 -8.17
C THR A 115 23.09 1.73 -7.18
N SER A 116 23.62 1.45 -5.99
CA SER A 116 24.05 2.44 -4.98
C SER A 116 22.94 3.35 -4.42
N GLY A 117 21.70 2.87 -4.39
CA GLY A 117 20.57 3.62 -3.80
C GLY A 117 20.09 4.82 -4.63
N LYS A 118 20.53 4.93 -5.89
CA LYS A 118 19.99 5.87 -6.90
C LYS A 118 19.40 5.05 -8.04
N MET A 119 18.17 5.36 -8.43
CA MET A 119 17.45 4.68 -9.50
C MET A 119 17.39 5.55 -10.75
N ASP A 120 17.34 4.90 -11.91
CA ASP A 120 17.22 5.58 -13.19
C ASP A 120 15.74 5.92 -13.45
N ALA A 121 15.47 7.19 -13.76
CA ALA A 121 14.16 7.65 -14.20
C ALA A 121 14.16 7.94 -15.70
N PHE A 122 13.07 7.52 -16.33
CA PHE A 122 12.77 7.70 -17.73
C PHE A 122 11.44 8.45 -17.83
N ASP A 123 11.44 9.57 -18.55
CA ASP A 123 10.20 10.24 -18.92
C ASP A 123 9.46 9.37 -19.95
N LEU A 124 8.21 9.04 -19.67
CA LEU A 124 7.37 8.34 -20.64
C LEU A 124 6.85 9.41 -21.59
N LYS A 125 7.46 9.51 -22.77
CA LYS A 125 6.91 10.35 -23.83
C LYS A 125 5.48 9.85 -24.11
N PRO A 126 4.49 10.75 -24.25
CA PRO A 126 3.19 10.35 -24.78
C PRO A 126 3.43 9.65 -26.12
N GLU A 127 2.64 8.62 -26.44
CA GLU A 127 2.63 7.94 -27.74
C GLU A 127 2.31 8.94 -28.86
N GLU A 128 3.20 9.85 -29.19
CA GLU A 128 3.14 10.64 -30.41
C GLU A 128 4.50 11.29 -30.72
N LYS A 129 5.09 10.76 -31.79
CA LYS A 129 6.04 11.39 -32.72
C LYS A 129 7.47 11.66 -32.23
N LYS A 130 8.33 10.75 -32.71
CA LYS A 130 9.78 10.82 -32.91
C LYS A 130 10.64 10.90 -31.64
N PRO A 131 11.65 10.03 -31.50
CA PRO A 131 12.60 10.15 -30.40
C PRO A 131 13.40 11.44 -30.57
N ALA A 132 13.17 12.45 -29.73
CA ALA A 132 14.26 13.33 -29.32
C ALA A 132 15.31 12.44 -28.64
N VAL A 133 16.44 12.23 -29.33
CA VAL A 133 17.50 11.29 -29.00
C VAL A 133 18.34 11.70 -27.77
N ASP A 134 18.19 12.92 -27.24
CA ASP A 134 19.24 13.51 -26.38
C ASP A 134 18.90 13.76 -24.90
N ALA A 135 17.72 13.39 -24.40
CA ALA A 135 17.45 13.45 -22.96
C ALA A 135 17.65 12.06 -22.36
N GLY A 136 18.90 11.70 -22.04
CA GLY A 136 19.22 10.47 -21.31
C GLY A 136 18.48 10.36 -19.96
N PRO A 137 18.53 9.19 -19.29
CA PRO A 137 17.85 8.98 -18.02
C PRO A 137 18.26 10.02 -16.99
N ARG A 138 17.27 10.60 -16.31
CA ARG A 138 17.51 11.50 -15.18
C ARG A 138 17.65 10.65 -13.92
N LYS A 139 18.60 10.97 -13.06
CA LYS A 139 18.72 10.31 -11.75
C LYS A 139 17.68 10.90 -10.81
N VAL A 140 16.85 10.04 -10.22
CA VAL A 140 15.91 10.42 -9.17
C VAL A 140 16.35 9.86 -7.84
N ASP A 141 16.07 10.60 -6.76
CA ASP A 141 16.44 10.23 -5.40
C ASP A 141 15.41 9.25 -4.78
N VAL A 142 15.18 8.13 -5.46
CA VAL A 142 14.45 6.99 -4.87
C VAL A 142 15.45 6.19 -4.05
N ARG A 143 15.40 6.36 -2.73
CA ARG A 143 16.39 5.76 -1.82
C ARG A 143 15.96 4.36 -1.41
N VAL A 144 16.86 3.40 -1.54
CA VAL A 144 16.63 2.02 -1.10
C VAL A 144 17.63 1.65 -0.02
N ALA A 145 17.12 1.12 1.09
CA ALA A 145 17.92 0.63 2.19
C ALA A 145 17.33 -0.66 2.74
N LYS A 146 18.17 -1.66 2.99
CA LYS A 146 17.78 -2.84 3.76
C LYS A 146 18.00 -2.55 5.23
N THR A 147 16.94 -2.62 6.03
CA THR A 147 17.03 -2.52 7.50
C THR A 147 16.98 -3.93 8.10
N ARG A 148 17.01 -4.02 9.44
CA ARG A 148 16.77 -5.29 10.15
C ARG A 148 15.34 -5.81 9.97
N GLU A 149 14.39 -4.90 9.72
CA GLU A 149 12.96 -5.18 9.75
C GLU A 149 12.33 -5.27 8.34
N ALA A 150 12.83 -4.52 7.37
CA ALA A 150 12.23 -4.43 6.05
C ALA A 150 13.21 -3.98 4.95
N MET A 151 12.85 -4.25 3.69
CA MET A 151 13.38 -3.51 2.57
C MET A 151 12.65 -2.17 2.50
N ARG A 152 13.37 -1.08 2.80
CA ARG A 152 12.84 0.27 2.85
C ARG A 152 13.10 0.99 1.52
N VAL A 153 12.03 1.47 0.89
CA VAL A 153 12.09 2.30 -0.31
C VAL A 153 11.44 3.64 -0.03
N VAL A 154 12.17 4.74 -0.24
CA VAL A 154 11.64 6.10 -0.08
C VAL A 154 11.46 6.73 -1.45
N ILE A 155 10.21 7.09 -1.74
CA ILE A 155 9.81 7.75 -2.98
C ILE A 155 9.51 9.22 -2.65
N PRO A 156 10.25 10.19 -3.22
CA PRO A 156 9.93 11.60 -3.05
C PRO A 156 8.56 11.92 -3.66
N GLY A 157 7.69 12.60 -2.92
CA GLY A 157 6.36 12.99 -3.38
C GLY A 157 6.37 13.92 -4.59
N ALA A 158 7.43 14.74 -4.72
CA ALA A 158 7.65 15.59 -5.88
C ALA A 158 7.73 14.80 -7.20
N LEU A 159 8.22 13.55 -7.17
CA LEU A 159 8.23 12.66 -8.33
C LEU A 159 6.82 12.29 -8.80
N LEU A 160 5.84 12.33 -7.88
CA LEU A 160 4.46 11.94 -8.12
C LEU A 160 3.57 13.15 -8.48
N ALA A 161 4.15 14.35 -8.54
CA ALA A 161 3.41 15.58 -8.80
C ALA A 161 2.67 15.48 -10.15
N GLY A 162 1.36 15.74 -10.14
CA GLY A 162 0.50 15.67 -11.33
C GLY A 162 -0.04 14.28 -11.67
N GLU A 163 0.37 13.23 -10.94
CA GLU A 163 -0.20 11.89 -11.06
C GLU A 163 -1.40 11.72 -10.13
N SER A 164 -2.45 11.03 -10.59
CA SER A 164 -3.57 10.60 -9.74
C SER A 164 -3.41 9.15 -9.27
N GLU A 165 -2.55 8.39 -9.94
CA GLU A 165 -2.31 6.97 -9.74
C GLU A 165 -0.86 6.65 -10.07
N VAL A 166 -0.25 5.77 -9.28
CA VAL A 166 1.03 5.15 -9.60
C VAL A 166 1.00 3.65 -9.36
N ARG A 167 1.83 2.94 -10.11
CA ARG A 167 2.01 1.49 -10.05
C ARG A 167 3.42 1.18 -9.59
N ILE A 168 3.53 0.25 -8.67
CA ILE A 168 4.78 -0.15 -8.03
C ILE A 168 4.93 -1.65 -8.27
N GLN A 169 6.14 -2.08 -8.62
CA GLN A 169 6.50 -3.49 -8.69
C GLN A 169 7.83 -3.71 -7.98
N TRP A 170 7.97 -4.85 -7.31
CA TRP A 170 9.21 -5.28 -6.66
C TRP A 170 9.48 -6.75 -6.93
N ILE A 171 10.76 -7.10 -6.91
CA ILE A 171 11.27 -8.47 -7.03
C ILE A 171 12.37 -8.66 -5.99
N ASP A 172 12.28 -9.73 -5.20
CA ASP A 172 13.42 -10.28 -4.47
C ASP A 172 14.22 -11.21 -5.41
N PHE A 173 15.51 -10.96 -5.59
CA PHE A 173 16.34 -11.78 -6.50
C PHE A 173 16.44 -13.25 -6.06
N TYR A 174 16.50 -13.49 -4.74
CA TYR A 174 16.80 -14.81 -4.16
C TYR A 174 15.56 -15.64 -3.82
N ARG A 175 14.49 -15.42 -4.58
CA ARG A 175 13.22 -16.13 -4.53
C ARG A 175 13.34 -17.56 -5.05
#